data_AF-A0A1M7MIW1-F1
#
_entry.id   AF-A0A1M7MIW1-F1
#
_cell.length_a   1.000
_cell.length_b   1.000
_cell.length_c   1.000
_cell.angle_alpha   90.00
_cell.angle_beta   90.00
_cell.angle_gamma   90.00
#
_symmetry.space_group_name_H-M   'P 1'
#
loop_
_entity.id
_entity.type
_entity.pdbx_description
1 polymer ?
#
loop_
_entity_poly.entity_id
_entity_poly.type
_entity_poly.pdbx_seq_one_letter_code
_entity_poly.pdbx_strand_id
1 'polypeptide(L)'
;MKLNKPVSIVLLLLIALTLLSQTAENYYLFPIKPGKQNFLAGNMGEIRPNHFHTGLDIKTEGRQGLPVYAAADGYLSRVKISSFGYGNVIYLKHPNGSSTVYAHLRDFEEPIASYVKSKIYEAQQNELEYFPEPGELTVKKGDVIALSGNTGSSGGPHLHFEIRDSLNRAIDPLHAGFAEIKDTTSPIVRRVAISPLDQHSRVNGMFRRQEFYLVYNNGAFRVPPTINISGKVGIEVLAYDQLDEMYNQNGFPVYEIYEEGQRIFRSEVNEVDFTLGRFILVHTYRNRYTRLYKKPNNKFDFYEPDSAFSGAISADPGVSKEITVKLKDAYHNETDLVLDFYGEEAPVLLRNFNYTSGNQTLDYQENHLIINAPKAKNGSLAKFYVNGYVMEIPFAYEGTNKRTYLWDMQLGLPDSVDLCNETVIPEVNAIIPANQQTTYTDRNVTISFEKETLLDDLHLRLSPVQDLIHQGIAINDPYEYLWNSMELSYHASDFRGDKSRTHMYLLYDNGYKNFQGGSWEGNSITFSTRNFGKFVLATDSVPPTIRPIRINQNQMRFVIRDGLSGISDFNAWVDGEWVQMRYEHKQAVIWSDPPSGKALKGELILKVRDRANNESIYRGKI
;
A
#
# COMPACT_ATOMS: atom_id res chain seq x y z
N MET A 1 -31.69 -49.07 31.35
CA MET A 1 -31.12 -48.84 30.01
C MET A 1 -30.68 -47.39 29.91
N LYS A 2 -29.37 -47.13 29.94
CA LYS A 2 -28.77 -45.81 29.72
C LYS A 2 -28.79 -45.56 28.21
N LEU A 3 -29.47 -44.51 27.75
CA LEU A 3 -29.27 -44.04 26.38
C LEU A 3 -27.88 -43.40 26.29
N ASN A 4 -27.12 -43.87 25.30
CA ASN A 4 -25.74 -43.48 25.03
C ASN A 4 -25.67 -42.00 24.64
N LYS A 5 -24.80 -41.25 25.33
CA LYS A 5 -24.48 -39.84 25.12
C LYS A 5 -23.55 -39.47 23.93
N PRO A 6 -23.06 -40.34 23.01
CA PRO A 6 -22.18 -39.88 21.94
C PRO A 6 -22.92 -39.33 20.72
N VAL A 7 -24.24 -39.52 20.58
CA VAL A 7 -24.97 -39.10 19.36
C VAL A 7 -25.24 -37.59 19.33
N SER A 8 -25.45 -36.94 20.48
CA SER A 8 -25.68 -35.49 20.53
C SER A 8 -24.41 -34.65 20.34
N ILE A 9 -23.23 -35.18 20.62
CA ILE A 9 -21.94 -34.48 20.41
C ILE A 9 -21.53 -34.54 18.93
N VAL A 10 -21.80 -35.67 18.25
CA VAL A 10 -21.55 -35.81 16.81
C VAL A 10 -22.50 -34.92 15.99
N LEU A 11 -23.77 -34.78 16.42
CA LEU A 11 -24.72 -33.88 15.75
C LEU A 11 -24.40 -32.40 15.97
N LEU A 12 -23.85 -32.01 17.14
CA LEU A 12 -23.34 -30.64 17.36
C LEU A 12 -22.05 -30.36 16.59
N LEU A 13 -21.17 -31.37 16.41
CA LEU A 13 -19.99 -31.23 15.55
C LEU A 13 -20.36 -31.11 14.07
N LEU A 14 -21.37 -31.84 13.59
CA LEU A 14 -21.83 -31.75 12.20
C LEU A 14 -22.52 -30.41 11.89
N ILE A 15 -23.19 -29.79 12.85
CA ILE A 15 -23.76 -28.44 12.70
C ILE A 15 -22.65 -27.36 12.78
N ALA A 16 -21.57 -27.60 13.53
CA ALA A 16 -20.40 -26.72 13.56
C ALA A 16 -19.57 -26.79 12.27
N LEU A 17 -19.52 -27.94 11.59
CA LEU A 17 -18.83 -28.09 10.30
C LEU A 17 -19.56 -27.43 9.13
N THR A 18 -20.88 -27.19 9.21
CA THR A 18 -21.60 -26.42 8.19
C THR A 18 -21.38 -24.90 8.28
N LEU A 19 -20.75 -24.40 9.34
CA LEU A 19 -20.36 -22.99 9.47
C LEU A 19 -18.97 -22.68 8.85
N LEU A 20 -18.27 -23.70 8.34
CA LEU A 20 -16.92 -23.57 7.76
C LEU A 20 -16.88 -23.59 6.23
N SER A 21 -18.03 -23.58 5.55
CA SER A 21 -18.10 -23.24 4.12
C SER A 21 -18.72 -21.84 4.00
N GLN A 22 -17.93 -20.81 4.31
CA GLN A 22 -18.38 -19.41 4.17
C GLN A 22 -18.51 -18.97 2.70
N THR A 23 -18.10 -19.83 1.77
CA THR A 23 -18.32 -19.71 0.32
C THR A 23 -19.09 -20.92 -0.18
N ALA A 24 -20.35 -21.07 0.24
CA ALA A 24 -21.24 -22.00 -0.44
C ALA A 24 -21.35 -21.57 -1.92
N GLU A 25 -20.90 -22.44 -2.83
CA GLU A 25 -20.96 -22.25 -4.28
C GLU A 25 -22.38 -21.78 -4.66
N ASN A 26 -22.49 -20.65 -5.38
CA ASN A 26 -23.75 -19.99 -5.79
C ASN A 26 -24.54 -19.22 -4.70
N TYR A 27 -23.97 -18.97 -3.51
CA TYR A 27 -24.63 -18.10 -2.52
C TYR A 27 -24.77 -16.66 -3.03
N TYR A 28 -23.70 -16.12 -3.63
CA TYR A 28 -23.64 -14.76 -4.14
C TYR A 28 -24.06 -14.68 -5.62
N LEU A 29 -24.94 -13.75 -5.93
CA LEU A 29 -25.27 -13.30 -7.28
C LEU A 29 -24.19 -12.32 -7.75
N PHE A 30 -23.78 -12.43 -9.01
CA PHE A 30 -22.86 -11.46 -9.60
C PHE A 30 -23.51 -10.06 -9.63
N PRO A 31 -22.86 -9.02 -9.09
CA PRO A 31 -23.54 -7.78 -8.69
C PRO A 31 -23.83 -6.83 -9.86
N ILE A 32 -23.42 -7.15 -11.09
CA ILE A 32 -23.68 -6.33 -12.26
C ILE A 32 -23.93 -7.19 -13.51
N LYS A 33 -25.08 -6.98 -14.15
CA LYS A 33 -25.53 -7.81 -15.30
C LYS A 33 -25.44 -9.32 -15.00
N PRO A 34 -26.07 -9.81 -13.92
CA PRO A 34 -26.03 -11.23 -13.57
C PRO A 34 -26.47 -12.12 -14.74
N GLY A 35 -25.80 -13.26 -14.90
CA GLY A 35 -26.01 -14.24 -15.96
C GLY A 35 -25.44 -13.84 -17.32
N LYS A 36 -24.68 -12.74 -17.41
CA LYS A 36 -24.00 -12.30 -18.65
C LYS A 36 -22.50 -12.20 -18.42
N GLN A 37 -21.72 -12.61 -19.43
CA GLN A 37 -20.27 -12.47 -19.40
C GLN A 37 -19.87 -11.04 -19.03
N ASN A 38 -18.91 -10.93 -18.13
CA ASN A 38 -18.41 -9.69 -17.59
C ASN A 38 -16.88 -9.72 -17.50
N PHE A 39 -16.29 -8.58 -17.19
CA PHE A 39 -14.85 -8.41 -17.26
C PHE A 39 -14.32 -7.59 -16.09
N LEU A 40 -13.11 -7.89 -15.66
CA LEU A 40 -12.46 -7.21 -14.56
C LEU A 40 -11.44 -6.19 -15.07
N ALA A 41 -11.40 -5.04 -14.40
CA ALA A 41 -10.30 -4.09 -14.49
C ALA A 41 -9.24 -4.35 -13.42
N GLY A 42 -9.62 -5.06 -12.35
CA GLY A 42 -8.82 -5.41 -11.19
C GLY A 42 -9.43 -6.58 -10.40
N ASN A 43 -8.61 -7.38 -9.71
CA ASN A 43 -9.03 -8.49 -8.85
C ASN A 43 -8.26 -8.49 -7.51
N MET A 44 -8.59 -9.42 -6.62
CA MET A 44 -7.96 -9.49 -5.31
C MET A 44 -6.49 -9.89 -5.41
N GLY A 45 -5.67 -9.40 -4.47
CA GLY A 45 -4.24 -9.75 -4.40
C GLY A 45 -3.34 -8.91 -5.29
N GLU A 46 -3.89 -7.97 -6.07
CA GLU A 46 -3.07 -6.97 -6.77
C GLU A 46 -2.26 -6.12 -5.80
N ILE A 47 -0.99 -5.89 -6.13
CA ILE A 47 -0.13 -4.98 -5.38
C ILE A 47 -0.56 -3.55 -5.66
N ARG A 48 -1.12 -2.88 -4.65
CA ARG A 48 -1.35 -1.42 -4.65
C ARG A 48 -0.28 -0.76 -3.78
N PRO A 49 -0.04 0.57 -3.88
CA PRO A 49 1.12 1.23 -3.29
C PRO A 49 1.34 1.02 -1.78
N ASN A 50 0.34 0.59 -1.01
CA ASN A 50 0.44 0.39 0.43
C ASN A 50 -0.55 -0.66 1.00
N HIS A 51 -1.20 -1.44 0.15
CA HIS A 51 -2.12 -2.54 0.51
C HIS A 51 -2.30 -3.49 -0.69
N PHE A 52 -2.86 -4.67 -0.44
CA PHE A 52 -3.42 -5.49 -1.51
C PHE A 52 -4.78 -4.95 -1.93
N HIS A 53 -5.14 -5.08 -3.21
CA HIS A 53 -6.52 -4.88 -3.64
C HIS A 53 -7.43 -5.96 -3.01
N THR A 54 -8.58 -5.55 -2.46
CA THR A 54 -9.43 -6.36 -1.56
C THR A 54 -10.71 -6.86 -2.19
N GLY A 55 -10.84 -6.79 -3.52
CA GLY A 55 -12.06 -7.20 -4.21
C GLY A 55 -11.90 -7.24 -5.73
N LEU A 56 -13.03 -7.14 -6.43
CA LEU A 56 -13.12 -7.10 -7.89
C LEU A 56 -13.46 -5.69 -8.35
N ASP A 57 -12.70 -5.16 -9.30
CA ASP A 57 -13.06 -3.95 -10.03
C ASP A 57 -13.79 -4.37 -11.31
N ILE A 58 -15.11 -4.49 -11.25
CA ILE A 58 -15.93 -5.01 -12.36
C ILE A 58 -16.23 -3.89 -13.36
N LYS A 59 -15.89 -4.12 -14.63
CA LYS A 59 -16.02 -3.11 -15.69
C LYS A 59 -17.48 -2.77 -15.97
N THR A 60 -17.73 -1.48 -16.18
CA THR A 60 -19.04 -0.97 -16.55
C THR A 60 -19.08 -0.46 -18.00
N GLU A 61 -18.28 -1.05 -18.90
CA GLU A 61 -18.17 -0.64 -20.32
C GLU A 61 -17.82 0.85 -20.52
N GLY A 62 -17.05 1.43 -19.58
CA GLY A 62 -16.68 2.84 -19.63
C GLY A 62 -17.83 3.83 -19.34
N ARG A 63 -18.98 3.35 -18.84
CA ARG A 63 -20.14 4.20 -18.48
C ARG A 63 -20.49 4.07 -17.01
N GLN A 64 -21.10 5.13 -16.46
CA GLN A 64 -21.72 5.12 -15.14
C GLN A 64 -23.22 4.85 -15.29
N GLY A 65 -23.88 4.41 -14.21
CA GLY A 65 -25.33 4.27 -14.14
C GLY A 65 -25.86 2.88 -14.44
N LEU A 66 -25.02 1.84 -14.44
CA LEU A 66 -25.51 0.47 -14.56
C LEU A 66 -26.15 0.01 -13.24
N PRO A 67 -27.28 -0.71 -13.26
CA PRO A 67 -27.86 -1.29 -12.05
C PRO A 67 -26.85 -2.19 -11.31
N VAL A 68 -26.72 -1.95 -10.01
CA VAL A 68 -25.94 -2.77 -9.08
C VAL A 68 -26.91 -3.57 -8.22
N TYR A 69 -26.72 -4.89 -8.22
CA TYR A 69 -27.63 -5.85 -7.59
C TYR A 69 -27.06 -6.33 -6.27
N ALA A 70 -27.92 -6.50 -5.25
CA ALA A 70 -27.56 -7.17 -4.02
C ALA A 70 -27.16 -8.63 -4.30
N ALA A 71 -25.92 -8.97 -3.96
CA ALA A 71 -25.37 -10.30 -4.20
C ALA A 71 -26.06 -11.39 -3.38
N ALA A 72 -26.61 -11.07 -2.20
CA ALA A 72 -27.35 -12.02 -1.38
C ALA A 72 -28.38 -11.29 -0.50
N ASP A 73 -29.32 -12.06 0.06
CA ASP A 73 -30.24 -11.57 1.09
C ASP A 73 -29.45 -10.97 2.26
N GLY A 74 -29.94 -9.88 2.84
CA GLY A 74 -29.25 -9.22 3.94
C GLY A 74 -29.89 -7.93 4.38
N TYR A 75 -29.11 -7.11 5.06
CA TYR A 75 -29.52 -5.76 5.45
C TYR A 75 -28.35 -4.78 5.31
N LEU A 76 -28.66 -3.50 5.12
CA LEU A 76 -27.68 -2.42 5.09
C LEU A 76 -27.05 -2.25 6.48
N SER A 77 -25.77 -2.61 6.62
CA SER A 77 -25.06 -2.50 7.91
C SER A 77 -24.19 -1.25 8.02
N ARG A 78 -23.80 -0.67 6.88
CA ARG A 78 -23.01 0.56 6.80
C ARG A 78 -23.20 1.21 5.44
N VAL A 79 -23.25 2.53 5.44
CA VAL A 79 -23.23 3.36 4.22
C VAL A 79 -22.30 4.53 4.44
N LYS A 80 -21.52 4.87 3.41
CA LYS A 80 -20.61 6.01 3.46
C LYS A 80 -20.64 6.79 2.15
N ILE A 81 -20.61 8.11 2.27
CA ILE A 81 -20.44 9.08 1.18
C ILE A 81 -19.16 9.84 1.49
N SER A 82 -18.20 9.76 0.59
CA SER A 82 -16.95 10.52 0.71
C SER A 82 -16.44 10.97 -0.66
N SER A 83 -15.67 12.05 -0.68
CA SER A 83 -15.04 12.55 -1.91
C SER A 83 -13.84 11.68 -2.35
N PHE A 84 -13.31 10.86 -1.44
CA PHE A 84 -12.10 10.05 -1.63
C PHE A 84 -12.35 8.58 -1.26
N GLY A 85 -11.34 7.73 -1.43
CA GLY A 85 -11.42 6.29 -1.09
C GLY A 85 -12.50 5.60 -1.92
N TYR A 86 -13.37 4.81 -1.27
CA TYR A 86 -14.48 4.11 -1.94
C TYR A 86 -15.54 5.03 -2.55
N GLY A 87 -15.56 6.33 -2.21
CA GLY A 87 -16.63 7.22 -2.68
C GLY A 87 -17.95 6.93 -1.98
N ASN A 88 -19.03 6.81 -2.76
CA ASN A 88 -20.30 6.28 -2.26
C ASN A 88 -20.19 4.75 -2.17
N VAL A 89 -20.48 4.21 -0.99
CA VAL A 89 -20.32 2.77 -0.71
C VAL A 89 -21.42 2.24 0.18
N ILE A 90 -21.90 1.04 -0.17
CA ILE A 90 -22.87 0.24 0.58
C ILE A 90 -22.15 -0.99 1.15
N TYR A 91 -22.46 -1.32 2.40
CA TYR A 91 -22.10 -2.59 3.03
C TYR A 91 -23.38 -3.33 3.41
N LEU A 92 -23.53 -4.55 2.90
CA LEU A 92 -24.64 -5.43 3.27
C LEU A 92 -24.11 -6.55 4.16
N LYS A 93 -24.76 -6.78 5.31
CA LYS A 93 -24.50 -7.93 6.17
C LYS A 93 -25.47 -9.06 5.83
N HIS A 94 -24.96 -10.28 5.74
CA HIS A 94 -25.70 -11.44 5.28
C HIS A 94 -25.97 -12.47 6.38
N PRO A 95 -27.03 -13.30 6.26
CA PRO A 95 -27.35 -14.36 7.22
C PRO A 95 -26.24 -15.39 7.46
N ASN A 96 -25.36 -15.63 6.47
CA ASN A 96 -24.21 -16.53 6.62
C ASN A 96 -23.05 -15.94 7.43
N GLY A 97 -23.19 -14.71 7.95
CA GLY A 97 -22.16 -14.03 8.73
C GLY A 97 -21.19 -13.19 7.90
N SER A 98 -21.16 -13.34 6.58
CA SER A 98 -20.36 -12.51 5.67
C SER A 98 -20.96 -11.11 5.47
N SER A 99 -20.19 -10.23 4.84
CA SER A 99 -20.67 -8.96 4.30
C SER A 99 -20.27 -8.81 2.83
N THR A 100 -21.06 -8.08 2.05
CA THR A 100 -20.65 -7.62 0.71
C THR A 100 -20.52 -6.10 0.67
N VAL A 101 -19.55 -5.61 -0.10
CA VAL A 101 -19.26 -4.18 -0.24
C VAL A 101 -19.39 -3.76 -1.69
N TYR A 102 -20.06 -2.63 -1.94
CA TYR A 102 -20.32 -2.08 -3.27
C TYR A 102 -19.86 -0.63 -3.28
N ALA A 103 -18.76 -0.34 -3.97
CA ALA A 103 -18.09 0.95 -3.92
C ALA A 103 -18.03 1.64 -5.29
N HIS A 104 -17.59 2.90 -5.26
CA HIS A 104 -17.56 3.82 -6.40
C HIS A 104 -18.93 4.11 -7.02
N LEU A 105 -20.01 3.94 -6.22
CA LEU A 105 -21.38 4.07 -6.69
C LEU A 105 -21.72 5.51 -7.11
N ARG A 106 -22.53 5.69 -8.15
CA ARG A 106 -22.99 7.02 -8.55
C ARG A 106 -24.10 7.50 -7.63
N ASP A 107 -25.14 6.68 -7.51
CA ASP A 107 -26.35 6.95 -6.74
C ASP A 107 -26.80 5.66 -6.03
N PHE A 108 -27.50 5.82 -4.91
CA PHE A 108 -28.21 4.71 -4.25
C PHE A 108 -29.61 4.59 -4.84
N GLU A 109 -30.20 3.39 -4.78
CA GLU A 109 -31.59 3.15 -5.17
C GLU A 109 -32.53 3.15 -3.95
N GLU A 110 -33.83 3.34 -4.19
CA GLU A 110 -34.83 3.26 -3.12
C GLU A 110 -34.93 1.84 -2.54
N PRO A 111 -35.13 1.68 -1.21
CA PRO A 111 -35.35 2.72 -0.20
C PRO A 111 -34.08 3.35 0.40
N ILE A 112 -32.88 2.86 0.03
CA ILE A 112 -31.60 3.31 0.59
C ILE A 112 -31.35 4.80 0.27
N ALA A 113 -31.71 5.25 -0.93
CA ALA A 113 -31.55 6.63 -1.38
C ALA A 113 -32.23 7.64 -0.45
N SER A 114 -33.53 7.46 -0.19
CA SER A 114 -34.28 8.35 0.70
C SER A 114 -33.79 8.28 2.14
N TYR A 115 -33.40 7.09 2.61
CA TYR A 115 -32.84 6.91 3.95
C TYR A 115 -31.56 7.73 4.14
N VAL A 116 -30.58 7.52 3.27
CA VAL A 116 -29.27 8.19 3.33
C VAL A 116 -29.44 9.69 3.17
N LYS A 117 -30.33 10.14 2.27
CA LYS A 117 -30.66 11.56 2.11
C LYS A 117 -31.19 12.16 3.41
N SER A 118 -32.09 11.48 4.12
CA SER A 118 -32.62 12.01 5.38
C SER A 118 -31.51 12.23 6.42
N LYS A 119 -30.58 11.27 6.54
CA LYS A 119 -29.42 11.36 7.46
C LYS A 119 -28.43 12.46 7.10
N ILE A 120 -28.20 12.72 5.81
CA ILE A 120 -27.36 13.84 5.36
C ILE A 120 -27.94 15.19 5.81
N TYR A 121 -29.25 15.39 5.59
CA TYR A 121 -29.90 16.65 5.94
C TYR A 121 -30.11 16.81 7.45
N GLU A 122 -30.26 15.71 8.19
CA GLU A 122 -30.23 15.70 9.66
C GLU A 122 -28.86 16.16 10.19
N ALA A 123 -27.77 15.67 9.61
CA ALA A 123 -26.41 16.00 10.02
C ALA A 123 -25.88 17.34 9.47
N GLN A 124 -26.45 17.82 8.35
CA GLN A 124 -25.95 18.96 7.56
C GLN A 124 -24.47 18.80 7.17
N GLN A 125 -24.09 17.60 6.72
CA GLN A 125 -22.73 17.27 6.29
C GLN A 125 -22.71 16.82 4.83
N ASN A 126 -21.72 17.29 4.07
CA ASN A 126 -21.55 16.89 2.66
C ASN A 126 -21.08 15.44 2.51
N GLU A 127 -20.26 14.99 3.46
CA GLU A 127 -19.80 13.61 3.59
C GLU A 127 -20.43 13.02 4.85
N LEU A 128 -20.83 11.75 4.80
CA LEU A 128 -21.52 11.08 5.89
C LEU A 128 -21.09 9.63 5.97
N GLU A 129 -20.96 9.12 7.18
CA GLU A 129 -20.85 7.70 7.45
C GLU A 129 -21.92 7.32 8.47
N TYR A 130 -22.69 6.27 8.17
CA TYR A 130 -23.81 5.85 9.01
C TYR A 130 -23.90 4.33 9.10
N PHE A 131 -24.37 3.85 10.25
CA PHE A 131 -24.50 2.44 10.60
C PHE A 131 -25.96 2.18 11.03
N PRO A 132 -26.84 1.73 10.12
CA PRO A 132 -28.22 1.39 10.45
C PRO A 132 -28.30 0.23 11.44
N GLU A 133 -29.41 0.17 12.18
CA GLU A 133 -29.67 -0.94 13.09
C GLU A 133 -29.91 -2.25 12.31
N PRO A 134 -29.53 -3.41 12.86
CA PRO A 134 -29.73 -4.69 12.18
C PRO A 134 -31.17 -4.91 11.72
N GLY A 135 -31.36 -5.13 10.42
CA GLY A 135 -32.68 -5.37 9.82
C GLY A 135 -33.53 -4.12 9.55
N GLU A 136 -33.04 -2.91 9.84
CA GLU A 136 -33.76 -1.66 9.56
C GLU A 136 -34.05 -1.47 8.06
N LEU A 137 -33.06 -1.77 7.22
CA LEU A 137 -33.16 -1.75 5.76
C LEU A 137 -32.73 -3.11 5.21
N THR A 138 -33.72 -3.98 4.96
CA THR A 138 -33.49 -5.30 4.37
C THR A 138 -33.48 -5.24 2.85
N VAL A 139 -32.71 -6.15 2.25
CA VAL A 139 -32.63 -6.35 0.79
C VAL A 139 -32.70 -7.84 0.48
N LYS A 140 -33.23 -8.17 -0.69
CA LYS A 140 -33.25 -9.52 -1.25
C LYS A 140 -32.19 -9.67 -2.33
N LYS A 141 -31.68 -10.89 -2.49
CA LYS A 141 -30.76 -11.23 -3.57
C LYS A 141 -31.39 -10.82 -4.92
N GLY A 142 -30.67 -10.01 -5.69
CA GLY A 142 -31.15 -9.49 -6.97
C GLY A 142 -31.95 -8.19 -6.91
N ASP A 143 -32.16 -7.60 -5.74
CA ASP A 143 -32.66 -6.22 -5.65
C ASP A 143 -31.64 -5.25 -6.21
N VAL A 144 -32.09 -4.24 -6.96
CA VAL A 144 -31.20 -3.14 -7.37
C VAL A 144 -31.04 -2.18 -6.18
N ILE A 145 -29.81 -2.06 -5.69
CA ILE A 145 -29.49 -1.28 -4.48
C ILE A 145 -28.81 0.05 -4.79
N ALA A 146 -28.23 0.17 -5.98
CA ALA A 146 -27.48 1.35 -6.40
C ALA A 146 -27.25 1.36 -7.91
N LEU A 147 -26.63 2.44 -8.39
CA LEU A 147 -26.14 2.60 -9.74
C LEU A 147 -24.61 2.70 -9.73
N SER A 148 -23.94 1.99 -10.64
CA SER A 148 -22.48 2.01 -10.76
C SER A 148 -21.97 3.42 -11.11
N GLY A 149 -20.75 3.74 -10.70
CA GLY A 149 -20.26 5.12 -10.81
C GLY A 149 -18.76 5.24 -11.01
N ASN A 150 -18.26 6.39 -10.58
CA ASN A 150 -16.84 6.73 -10.56
C ASN A 150 -16.52 7.65 -9.36
N THR A 151 -17.30 7.59 -8.28
CA THR A 151 -17.08 8.43 -7.10
C THR A 151 -15.86 7.97 -6.31
N GLY A 152 -15.23 8.87 -5.56
CA GLY A 152 -14.04 8.55 -4.78
C GLY A 152 -12.79 8.35 -5.66
N SER A 153 -11.81 7.65 -5.10
CA SER A 153 -10.48 7.40 -5.67
C SER A 153 -10.50 6.27 -6.70
N SER A 154 -11.22 6.47 -7.80
CA SER A 154 -11.31 5.54 -8.94
C SER A 154 -10.72 6.15 -10.22
N GLY A 155 -9.96 5.34 -10.98
CA GLY A 155 -9.35 5.73 -12.25
C GLY A 155 -10.32 5.79 -13.45
N GLY A 156 -11.51 5.20 -13.32
CA GLY A 156 -12.53 5.17 -14.38
C GLY A 156 -13.79 4.43 -13.94
N PRO A 157 -14.91 4.53 -14.69
CA PRO A 157 -16.16 3.89 -14.30
C PRO A 157 -16.03 2.37 -14.14
N HIS A 158 -16.36 1.88 -12.94
CA HIS A 158 -16.41 0.46 -12.58
C HIS A 158 -17.25 0.29 -11.29
N LEU A 159 -17.56 -0.96 -10.92
CA LEU A 159 -18.05 -1.32 -9.59
C LEU A 159 -16.91 -2.02 -8.85
N HIS A 160 -16.51 -1.48 -7.70
CA HIS A 160 -15.64 -2.23 -6.80
C HIS A 160 -16.51 -3.08 -5.87
N PHE A 161 -16.29 -4.39 -5.88
CA PHE A 161 -17.08 -5.39 -5.17
C PHE A 161 -16.20 -6.24 -4.27
N GLU A 162 -16.56 -6.35 -2.99
CA GLU A 162 -15.85 -7.21 -2.04
C GLU A 162 -16.81 -8.20 -1.38
N ILE A 163 -16.26 -9.34 -0.99
CA ILE A 163 -16.85 -10.23 0.01
C ILE A 163 -15.95 -10.19 1.23
N ARG A 164 -16.54 -10.07 2.41
CA ARG A 164 -15.82 -10.05 3.69
C ARG A 164 -16.34 -11.11 4.62
N ASP A 165 -15.44 -11.73 5.38
CA ASP A 165 -15.81 -12.71 6.40
C ASP A 165 -16.44 -12.05 7.64
N SER A 166 -16.77 -12.87 8.66
CA SER A 166 -17.34 -12.37 9.92
C SER A 166 -16.40 -11.46 10.72
N LEU A 167 -15.09 -11.53 10.46
CA LEU A 167 -14.05 -10.71 11.08
C LEU A 167 -13.74 -9.45 10.26
N ASN A 168 -14.49 -9.20 9.18
CA ASN A 168 -14.31 -8.09 8.27
C ASN A 168 -12.96 -8.13 7.51
N ARG A 169 -12.38 -9.33 7.34
CA ARG A 169 -11.27 -9.57 6.41
C ARG A 169 -11.84 -9.74 5.01
N ALA A 170 -11.19 -9.16 4.01
CA ALA A 170 -11.58 -9.35 2.61
C ALA A 170 -11.20 -10.78 2.18
N ILE A 171 -12.08 -11.46 1.47
CA ILE A 171 -11.84 -12.78 0.88
C ILE A 171 -11.96 -12.69 -0.64
N ASP A 172 -11.18 -13.49 -1.38
CA ASP A 172 -11.18 -13.41 -2.84
C ASP A 172 -12.57 -13.74 -3.40
N PRO A 173 -13.27 -12.77 -4.02
CA PRO A 173 -14.62 -13.00 -4.50
C PRO A 173 -14.69 -14.00 -5.65
N LEU A 174 -13.58 -14.31 -6.34
CA LEU A 174 -13.58 -15.31 -7.42
C LEU A 174 -13.89 -16.72 -6.89
N HIS A 175 -13.60 -17.01 -5.61
CA HIS A 175 -14.00 -18.27 -4.94
C HIS A 175 -15.51 -18.45 -4.80
N ALA A 176 -16.32 -17.43 -5.09
CA ALA A 176 -17.79 -17.57 -5.13
C ALA A 176 -18.29 -18.33 -6.38
N GLY A 177 -17.42 -18.60 -7.37
CA GLY A 177 -17.76 -19.37 -8.56
C GLY A 177 -18.56 -18.60 -9.60
N PHE A 178 -18.26 -17.31 -9.79
CA PHE A 178 -18.99 -16.46 -10.74
C PHE A 178 -18.76 -16.90 -12.20
N ALA A 179 -19.77 -17.50 -12.81
CA ALA A 179 -19.74 -17.96 -14.21
C ALA A 179 -19.63 -16.80 -15.23
N GLU A 180 -19.89 -15.57 -14.80
CA GLU A 180 -19.76 -14.35 -15.59
C GLU A 180 -18.29 -14.00 -15.88
N ILE A 181 -17.36 -14.45 -15.04
CA ILE A 181 -15.92 -14.22 -15.19
C ILE A 181 -15.28 -15.52 -15.71
N LYS A 182 -14.56 -15.41 -16.82
CA LYS A 182 -13.86 -16.52 -17.47
C LYS A 182 -12.37 -16.24 -17.45
N ASP A 183 -11.60 -17.27 -17.17
CA ASP A 183 -10.16 -17.20 -17.23
C ASP A 183 -9.55 -18.54 -17.60
N THR A 184 -8.80 -18.55 -18.69
CA THR A 184 -7.99 -19.69 -19.17
C THR A 184 -6.55 -19.29 -19.41
N THR A 185 -6.19 -18.05 -19.03
CA THR A 185 -4.90 -17.45 -19.31
C THR A 185 -3.98 -17.67 -18.12
N SER A 186 -2.78 -18.20 -18.35
CA SER A 186 -1.83 -18.43 -17.26
C SER A 186 -1.09 -17.15 -16.86
N PRO A 187 -0.71 -16.99 -15.57
CA PRO A 187 0.07 -15.84 -15.10
C PRO A 187 1.35 -15.60 -15.91
N ILE A 188 1.73 -14.34 -16.11
CA ILE A 188 2.89 -13.95 -16.92
C ILE A 188 4.02 -13.48 -16.01
N VAL A 189 5.19 -14.13 -16.12
CA VAL A 189 6.41 -13.69 -15.47
C VAL A 189 7.14 -12.68 -16.36
N ARG A 190 7.47 -11.50 -15.82
CA ARG A 190 8.19 -10.45 -16.55
C ARG A 190 9.67 -10.42 -16.23
N ARG A 191 10.00 -10.48 -14.94
CA ARG A 191 11.38 -10.42 -14.44
C ARG A 191 11.50 -11.17 -13.12
N VAL A 192 12.73 -11.58 -12.81
CA VAL A 192 13.08 -12.13 -11.51
C VAL A 192 14.26 -11.35 -10.96
N ALA A 193 14.32 -11.18 -9.65
CA ALA A 193 15.50 -10.71 -8.97
C ALA A 193 15.89 -11.68 -7.85
N ILE A 194 17.18 -11.77 -7.59
CA ILE A 194 17.73 -12.54 -6.48
C ILE A 194 18.39 -11.55 -5.51
N SER A 195 18.04 -11.66 -4.23
CA SER A 195 18.51 -10.77 -3.16
C SER A 195 19.31 -11.56 -2.12
N PRO A 196 20.51 -11.12 -1.69
CA PRO A 196 21.18 -11.72 -0.54
C PRO A 196 20.41 -11.40 0.75
N LEU A 197 20.33 -12.36 1.68
CA LEU A 197 19.51 -12.23 2.90
C LEU A 197 20.32 -12.00 4.19
N ASP A 198 21.63 -12.26 4.16
CA ASP A 198 22.53 -12.00 5.30
C ASP A 198 23.93 -11.59 4.84
N GLN A 199 24.77 -11.12 5.77
CA GLN A 199 26.13 -10.64 5.48
C GLN A 199 27.06 -11.66 4.79
N HIS A 200 26.75 -12.96 4.87
CA HIS A 200 27.51 -14.04 4.22
C HIS A 200 26.97 -14.37 2.84
N SER A 201 25.80 -13.83 2.50
CA SER A 201 25.08 -14.17 1.29
C SER A 201 25.58 -13.40 0.08
N ARG A 202 25.71 -14.07 -1.06
CA ARG A 202 26.16 -13.47 -2.32
C ARG A 202 25.27 -13.91 -3.47
N VAL A 203 25.10 -13.03 -4.43
CA VAL A 203 24.56 -13.33 -5.76
C VAL A 203 25.65 -12.97 -6.75
N ASN A 204 26.11 -13.91 -7.57
CA ASN A 204 27.26 -13.74 -8.47
C ASN A 204 28.44 -13.04 -7.77
N GLY A 205 28.80 -13.53 -6.58
CA GLY A 205 29.87 -12.98 -5.74
C GLY A 205 29.61 -11.65 -5.03
N MET A 206 28.45 -11.00 -5.17
CA MET A 206 28.17 -9.68 -4.60
C MET A 206 27.07 -9.69 -3.55
N PHE A 207 27.20 -8.85 -2.51
CA PHE A 207 26.12 -8.53 -1.58
C PHE A 207 25.23 -7.44 -2.19
N ARG A 208 24.49 -7.82 -3.24
CA ARG A 208 23.62 -6.91 -3.99
C ARG A 208 22.49 -7.66 -4.67
N ARG A 209 21.27 -7.10 -4.58
CA ARG A 209 20.11 -7.53 -5.38
C ARG A 209 20.40 -7.42 -6.89
N GLN A 210 20.18 -8.50 -7.63
CA GLN A 210 20.39 -8.54 -9.09
C GLN A 210 19.12 -8.97 -9.81
N GLU A 211 18.80 -8.27 -10.90
CA GLU A 211 17.66 -8.60 -11.78
C GLU A 211 18.12 -9.43 -12.99
N PHE A 212 17.29 -10.37 -13.40
CA PHE A 212 17.53 -11.29 -14.49
C PHE A 212 16.39 -11.24 -15.52
N TYR A 213 16.77 -11.35 -16.79
CA TYR A 213 15.84 -11.48 -17.90
C TYR A 213 15.44 -12.95 -18.10
N LEU A 214 14.25 -13.15 -18.67
CA LEU A 214 13.67 -14.46 -18.89
C LEU A 214 13.66 -14.81 -20.36
N VAL A 215 13.78 -16.10 -20.65
CA VAL A 215 13.43 -16.70 -21.94
C VAL A 215 12.27 -17.66 -21.71
N TYR A 216 11.38 -17.78 -22.68
CA TYR A 216 10.32 -18.79 -22.64
C TYR A 216 10.71 -19.94 -23.56
N ASN A 217 10.89 -21.14 -23.00
CA ASN A 217 11.19 -22.35 -23.76
C ASN A 217 10.67 -23.59 -23.01
N ASN A 218 10.38 -24.66 -23.75
CA ASN A 218 9.91 -25.94 -23.19
C ASN A 218 8.73 -25.80 -22.20
N GLY A 219 7.82 -24.85 -22.46
CA GLY A 219 6.63 -24.62 -21.63
C GLY A 219 6.84 -23.82 -20.34
N ALA A 220 8.05 -23.32 -20.07
CA ALA A 220 8.38 -22.58 -18.85
C ALA A 220 9.16 -21.29 -19.14
N PHE A 221 9.05 -20.31 -18.24
CA PHE A 221 10.00 -19.21 -18.17
C PHE A 221 11.28 -19.70 -17.51
N ARG A 222 12.43 -19.34 -18.06
CA ARG A 222 13.75 -19.71 -17.52
C ARG A 222 14.67 -18.50 -17.43
N VAL A 223 15.53 -18.49 -16.42
CA VAL A 223 16.67 -17.55 -16.36
C VAL A 223 17.86 -18.20 -17.08
N PRO A 224 18.36 -17.67 -18.21
CA PRO A 224 19.37 -18.36 -19.03
C PRO A 224 20.73 -18.64 -18.36
N PRO A 225 21.33 -17.73 -17.57
CA PRO A 225 22.56 -18.06 -16.85
C PRO A 225 22.24 -18.77 -15.52
N THR A 226 23.05 -19.77 -15.17
CA THR A 226 23.14 -20.26 -13.80
C THR A 226 23.55 -19.12 -12.88
N ILE A 227 22.87 -18.99 -11.74
CA ILE A 227 23.09 -17.94 -10.77
C ILE A 227 24.00 -18.49 -9.67
N ASN A 228 25.19 -17.93 -9.54
CA ASN A 228 26.08 -18.33 -8.46
C ASN A 228 25.60 -17.71 -7.15
N ILE A 229 25.54 -18.51 -6.08
CA ILE A 229 25.12 -18.04 -4.77
C ILE A 229 26.06 -18.53 -3.68
N SER A 230 26.18 -17.71 -2.63
CA SER A 230 26.73 -18.11 -1.34
C SER A 230 25.70 -17.78 -0.28
N GLY A 231 25.64 -18.54 0.82
CA GLY A 231 24.69 -18.29 1.90
C GLY A 231 23.22 -18.42 1.46
N LYS A 232 22.34 -17.64 2.10
CA LYS A 232 20.89 -17.63 1.84
C LYS A 232 20.50 -16.49 0.90
N VAL A 233 19.79 -16.82 -0.17
CA VAL A 233 19.25 -15.83 -1.09
C VAL A 233 17.73 -15.91 -1.18
N GLY A 234 17.08 -14.80 -1.47
CA GLY A 234 15.64 -14.71 -1.69
C GLY A 234 15.31 -14.55 -3.16
N ILE A 235 14.26 -15.24 -3.63
CA ILE A 235 13.69 -15.04 -4.96
C ILE A 235 12.64 -13.93 -4.88
N GLU A 236 12.68 -12.98 -5.81
CA GLU A 236 11.69 -11.93 -5.97
C GLU A 236 11.14 -11.91 -7.41
N VAL A 237 9.83 -11.95 -7.57
CA VAL A 237 9.19 -12.12 -8.89
C VAL A 237 8.36 -10.89 -9.26
N LEU A 238 8.60 -10.33 -10.44
CA LEU A 238 7.69 -9.39 -11.09
C LEU A 238 6.84 -10.18 -12.07
N ALA A 239 5.58 -10.40 -11.69
CA ALA A 239 4.58 -11.11 -12.47
C ALA A 239 3.22 -10.46 -12.29
N TYR A 240 2.32 -10.76 -13.21
CA TYR A 240 0.92 -10.38 -13.15
C TYR A 240 0.11 -11.42 -13.92
N ASP A 241 -1.20 -11.40 -13.73
CA ASP A 241 -2.14 -12.21 -14.47
C ASP A 241 -2.98 -11.37 -15.45
N GLN A 242 -3.63 -11.99 -16.42
CA GLN A 242 -4.58 -11.33 -17.32
C GLN A 242 -5.76 -12.24 -17.60
N LEU A 243 -6.97 -11.81 -17.26
CA LEU A 243 -8.16 -12.55 -17.63
C LEU A 243 -8.34 -12.58 -19.16
N ASP A 244 -9.04 -13.60 -19.64
CA ASP A 244 -9.41 -13.78 -21.04
C ASP A 244 -10.00 -12.49 -21.66
N GLU A 245 -9.57 -12.17 -22.88
CA GLU A 245 -9.99 -10.99 -23.67
C GLU A 245 -9.66 -9.62 -23.03
N MET A 246 -8.92 -9.58 -21.92
CA MET A 246 -8.58 -8.34 -21.21
C MET A 246 -7.08 -8.04 -21.24
N TYR A 247 -6.74 -6.76 -21.34
CA TYR A 247 -5.35 -6.27 -21.28
C TYR A 247 -4.96 -5.76 -19.88
N ASN A 248 -5.90 -5.75 -18.94
CA ASN A 248 -5.63 -5.35 -17.57
C ASN A 248 -4.61 -6.30 -16.92
N GLN A 249 -3.76 -5.75 -16.06
CA GLN A 249 -2.88 -6.56 -15.23
C GLN A 249 -3.60 -6.83 -13.92
N ASN A 250 -3.72 -8.10 -13.59
CA ASN A 250 -4.42 -8.60 -12.43
C ASN A 250 -3.43 -9.28 -11.47
N GLY A 251 -3.86 -9.42 -10.23
CA GLY A 251 -3.18 -10.21 -9.21
C GLY A 251 -3.51 -11.68 -9.40
N PHE A 252 -2.72 -12.53 -8.78
CA PHE A 252 -2.99 -13.96 -8.67
C PHE A 252 -2.54 -14.42 -7.27
N PRO A 253 -3.26 -15.37 -6.66
CA PRO A 253 -3.12 -15.62 -5.24
C PRO A 253 -1.88 -16.44 -4.88
N VAL A 254 -1.39 -17.34 -5.75
CA VAL A 254 -0.47 -18.40 -5.32
C VAL A 254 0.91 -18.33 -5.96
N TYR A 255 1.92 -18.44 -5.11
CA TYR A 255 3.29 -18.81 -5.47
C TYR A 255 3.72 -20.05 -4.70
N GLU A 256 4.35 -21.01 -5.36
CA GLU A 256 4.94 -22.20 -4.73
C GLU A 256 6.39 -22.38 -5.21
N ILE A 257 7.30 -22.74 -4.31
CA ILE A 257 8.69 -23.08 -4.68
C ILE A 257 8.89 -24.57 -4.49
N TYR A 258 9.47 -25.20 -5.51
CA TYR A 258 9.85 -26.60 -5.54
C TYR A 258 11.35 -26.74 -5.71
N GLU A 259 11.94 -27.62 -4.90
CA GLU A 259 13.32 -28.07 -4.98
C GLU A 259 13.30 -29.59 -5.13
N GLU A 260 13.92 -30.11 -6.20
CA GLU A 260 13.93 -31.56 -6.52
C GLU A 260 12.52 -32.21 -6.53
N GLY A 261 11.50 -31.44 -6.93
CA GLY A 261 10.10 -31.87 -6.98
C GLY A 261 9.36 -31.82 -5.64
N GLN A 262 10.00 -31.41 -4.54
CA GLN A 262 9.35 -31.21 -3.25
C GLN A 262 9.00 -29.74 -3.03
N ARG A 263 7.76 -29.44 -2.62
CA ARG A 263 7.35 -28.07 -2.27
C ARG A 263 8.02 -27.67 -0.96
N ILE A 264 8.85 -26.62 -1.01
CA ILE A 264 9.55 -26.07 0.16
C ILE A 264 8.92 -24.77 0.67
N PHE A 265 8.12 -24.09 -0.17
CA PHE A 265 7.48 -22.83 0.18
C PHE A 265 6.16 -22.64 -0.57
N ARG A 266 5.21 -21.95 0.06
CA ARG A 266 4.00 -21.43 -0.56
C ARG A 266 3.61 -20.09 0.06
N SER A 267 3.09 -19.21 -0.77
CA SER A 267 2.43 -17.97 -0.37
C SER A 267 1.07 -17.92 -1.07
N GLU A 268 -0.01 -17.71 -0.33
CA GLU A 268 -1.38 -17.67 -0.90
C GLU A 268 -2.21 -16.49 -0.36
N VAL A 269 -2.43 -15.47 -1.20
CA VAL A 269 -3.24 -14.30 -0.81
C VAL A 269 -4.72 -14.55 -1.13
N ASN A 270 -5.41 -15.31 -0.28
CA ASN A 270 -6.85 -15.55 -0.39
C ASN A 270 -7.70 -14.71 0.58
N GLU A 271 -7.07 -14.18 1.63
CA GLU A 271 -7.69 -13.28 2.58
C GLU A 271 -6.77 -12.11 2.88
N VAL A 272 -7.35 -10.93 3.13
CA VAL A 272 -6.61 -9.71 3.46
C VAL A 272 -7.20 -9.07 4.71
N ASP A 273 -6.38 -8.98 5.75
CA ASP A 273 -6.65 -8.19 6.94
C ASP A 273 -6.24 -6.72 6.71
N PHE A 274 -7.21 -5.82 6.78
CA PHE A 274 -7.00 -4.38 6.59
C PHE A 274 -6.03 -3.76 7.61
N THR A 275 -5.84 -4.37 8.79
CA THR A 275 -4.87 -3.90 9.80
C THR A 275 -3.43 -4.12 9.37
N LEU A 276 -3.20 -5.11 8.51
CA LEU A 276 -1.88 -5.51 8.02
C LEU A 276 -1.52 -4.91 6.65
N GLY A 277 -2.39 -4.08 6.05
CA GLY A 277 -2.25 -3.64 4.66
C GLY A 277 -0.85 -3.16 4.26
N ARG A 278 -0.19 -2.36 5.12
CA ARG A 278 1.15 -1.82 4.84
C ARG A 278 2.29 -2.83 4.95
N PHE A 279 2.07 -4.01 5.51
CA PHE A 279 3.04 -5.11 5.44
C PHE A 279 3.27 -5.59 4.00
N ILE A 280 2.45 -5.16 3.02
CA ILE A 280 2.77 -5.36 1.60
C ILE A 280 4.13 -4.74 1.22
N LEU A 281 4.55 -3.68 1.92
CA LEU A 281 5.82 -2.98 1.66
C LEU A 281 7.04 -3.81 2.09
N VAL A 282 6.86 -4.75 3.02
CA VAL A 282 7.87 -5.75 3.38
C VAL A 282 7.67 -7.07 2.65
N HIS A 283 6.47 -7.35 2.14
CA HIS A 283 6.21 -8.47 1.21
C HIS A 283 6.72 -8.19 -0.21
N THR A 284 6.84 -6.92 -0.61
CA THR A 284 7.24 -6.53 -1.97
C THR A 284 8.47 -5.65 -2.01
N TYR A 285 9.26 -5.74 -3.08
CA TYR A 285 10.30 -4.76 -3.37
C TYR A 285 9.72 -3.65 -4.27
N ARG A 286 9.70 -2.42 -3.75
CA ARG A 286 9.20 -1.20 -4.42
C ARG A 286 7.78 -1.33 -5.00
N ASN A 287 6.89 -2.07 -4.33
CA ASN A 287 5.53 -2.36 -4.82
C ASN A 287 5.48 -2.99 -6.23
N ARG A 288 6.50 -3.76 -6.60
CA ARG A 288 6.62 -4.34 -7.95
C ARG A 288 6.99 -5.81 -7.96
N TYR A 289 7.98 -6.19 -7.16
CA TYR A 289 8.39 -7.60 -7.09
C TYR A 289 7.82 -8.21 -5.81
N THR A 290 7.14 -9.33 -5.93
CA THR A 290 6.72 -10.15 -4.80
C THR A 290 7.92 -10.91 -4.25
N ARG A 291 8.21 -10.79 -2.95
CA ARG A 291 9.24 -11.59 -2.30
C ARG A 291 8.67 -12.98 -2.03
N LEU A 292 9.31 -14.00 -2.57
CA LEU A 292 8.97 -15.40 -2.32
C LEU A 292 9.71 -15.93 -1.10
N TYR A 293 9.82 -15.08 -0.08
CA TYR A 293 10.39 -15.42 1.21
C TYR A 293 9.82 -14.52 2.31
N LYS A 294 9.63 -15.09 3.51
CA LYS A 294 9.09 -14.33 4.65
C LYS A 294 10.20 -13.58 5.38
N LYS A 295 10.12 -12.24 5.38
CA LYS A 295 10.96 -11.41 6.26
C LYS A 295 10.60 -11.60 7.74
N PRO A 296 11.55 -11.54 8.68
CA PRO A 296 11.28 -11.77 10.12
C PRO A 296 10.14 -10.93 10.69
N ASN A 297 10.08 -9.64 10.35
CA ASN A 297 9.06 -8.72 10.86
C ASN A 297 7.78 -8.67 10.00
N ASN A 298 7.64 -9.51 8.96
CA ASN A 298 6.42 -9.55 8.18
C ASN A 298 5.30 -10.30 8.92
N LYS A 299 4.18 -9.62 9.19
CA LYS A 299 3.06 -10.14 9.98
C LYS A 299 2.00 -10.91 9.19
N PHE A 300 2.10 -10.97 7.87
CA PHE A 300 1.21 -11.85 7.11
C PHE A 300 1.41 -13.32 7.51
N ASP A 301 0.32 -14.06 7.51
CA ASP A 301 0.18 -15.45 7.92
C ASP A 301 -0.10 -16.40 6.73
N PHE A 302 -0.11 -15.88 5.51
CA PHE A 302 -0.32 -16.65 4.28
C PHE A 302 0.92 -17.42 3.76
N TYR A 303 1.96 -17.57 4.58
CA TYR A 303 3.18 -18.30 4.20
C TYR A 303 3.17 -19.72 4.76
N GLU A 304 3.67 -20.67 3.97
CA GLU A 304 3.89 -22.04 4.42
C GLU A 304 5.29 -22.51 4.00
N PRO A 305 6.17 -22.90 4.95
CA PRO A 305 6.02 -22.76 6.39
C PRO A 305 5.98 -21.29 6.83
N ASP A 306 5.30 -21.00 7.94
CA ASP A 306 5.21 -19.64 8.47
C ASP A 306 6.35 -19.32 9.45
N SER A 307 7.57 -19.19 8.93
CA SER A 307 8.76 -18.90 9.75
C SER A 307 9.70 -17.90 9.08
N ALA A 308 10.59 -17.27 9.87
CA ALA A 308 11.55 -16.31 9.34
C ALA A 308 12.44 -16.94 8.25
N PHE A 309 12.57 -16.25 7.12
CA PHE A 309 13.30 -16.70 5.92
C PHE A 309 12.76 -17.97 5.25
N SER A 310 11.53 -18.39 5.55
CA SER A 310 10.84 -19.42 4.76
C SER A 310 10.82 -18.99 3.29
N GLY A 311 11.11 -19.88 2.36
CA GLY A 311 11.27 -19.57 0.94
C GLY A 311 12.67 -19.13 0.51
N ALA A 312 13.61 -18.96 1.44
CA ALA A 312 15.02 -18.72 1.10
C ALA A 312 15.65 -19.95 0.42
N ILE A 313 16.50 -19.70 -0.57
CA ILE A 313 17.29 -20.70 -1.29
C ILE A 313 18.73 -20.66 -0.80
N SER A 314 19.36 -21.83 -0.70
CA SER A 314 20.79 -21.96 -0.41
C SER A 314 21.36 -23.19 -1.13
N ALA A 315 22.65 -23.17 -1.45
CA ALA A 315 23.35 -24.28 -2.05
C ALA A 315 24.77 -24.34 -1.47
N ASP A 316 25.22 -25.56 -1.10
CA ASP A 316 26.59 -25.76 -0.64
C ASP A 316 27.59 -25.56 -1.80
N PRO A 317 28.83 -25.12 -1.53
CA PRO A 317 29.84 -24.95 -2.57
C PRO A 317 30.02 -26.21 -3.43
N GLY A 318 29.92 -26.05 -4.76
CA GLY A 318 30.02 -27.16 -5.72
C GLY A 318 28.70 -27.85 -6.05
N VAL A 319 27.61 -27.53 -5.34
CA VAL A 319 26.28 -28.11 -5.57
C VAL A 319 25.47 -27.24 -6.52
N SER A 320 24.88 -27.87 -7.54
CA SER A 320 23.90 -27.22 -8.42
C SER A 320 22.49 -27.57 -7.97
N LYS A 321 21.56 -26.61 -8.03
CA LYS A 321 20.15 -26.78 -7.69
C LYS A 321 19.27 -26.18 -8.78
N GLU A 322 18.34 -26.96 -9.30
CA GLU A 322 17.24 -26.45 -10.13
C GLU A 322 16.05 -26.15 -9.20
N ILE A 323 15.58 -24.91 -9.23
CA ILE A 323 14.43 -24.44 -8.46
C ILE A 323 13.31 -24.11 -9.42
N THR A 324 12.12 -24.67 -9.18
CA THR A 324 10.91 -24.35 -9.94
C THR A 324 9.96 -23.55 -9.07
N VAL A 325 9.59 -22.36 -9.55
CA VAL A 325 8.54 -21.53 -8.97
C VAL A 325 7.27 -21.71 -9.79
N LYS A 326 6.20 -22.18 -9.17
CA LYS A 326 4.86 -22.27 -9.78
C LYS A 326 4.04 -21.06 -9.40
N LEU A 327 3.47 -20.39 -10.39
CA LEU A 327 2.50 -19.30 -10.23
C LEU A 327 1.12 -19.85 -10.58
N LYS A 328 0.11 -19.62 -9.74
CA LYS A 328 -1.26 -20.09 -10.00
C LYS A 328 -2.27 -18.97 -9.75
N ASP A 329 -3.19 -18.81 -10.70
CA ASP A 329 -4.32 -17.89 -10.58
C ASP A 329 -5.50 -18.51 -9.78
N ALA A 330 -6.59 -17.74 -9.66
CA ALA A 330 -7.80 -18.18 -8.97
C ALA A 330 -8.59 -19.26 -9.73
N TYR A 331 -8.29 -19.47 -11.02
CA TYR A 331 -8.90 -20.47 -11.90
C TYR A 331 -8.00 -21.70 -12.13
N HIS A 332 -6.88 -21.78 -11.42
CA HIS A 332 -5.88 -22.83 -11.48
C HIS A 332 -5.09 -22.91 -12.80
N ASN A 333 -5.02 -21.83 -13.58
CA ASN A 333 -4.05 -21.74 -14.66
C ASN A 333 -2.65 -21.56 -14.07
N GLU A 334 -1.67 -22.29 -14.61
CA GLU A 334 -0.33 -22.37 -14.03
C GLU A 334 0.76 -21.88 -14.99
N THR A 335 1.76 -21.21 -14.43
CA THR A 335 3.01 -20.89 -15.13
C THR A 335 4.21 -21.33 -14.30
N ASP A 336 5.13 -22.04 -14.94
CA ASP A 336 6.40 -22.45 -14.34
C ASP A 336 7.51 -21.43 -14.66
N LEU A 337 8.26 -21.07 -13.63
CA LEU A 337 9.51 -20.32 -13.69
C LEU A 337 10.64 -21.18 -13.14
N VAL A 338 11.65 -21.46 -13.95
CA VAL A 338 12.79 -22.30 -13.56
C VAL A 338 14.07 -21.48 -13.43
N LEU A 339 14.79 -21.70 -12.34
CA LEU A 339 16.07 -21.06 -12.03
C LEU A 339 17.11 -22.10 -11.66
N ASP A 340 18.29 -21.98 -12.26
CA ASP A 340 19.44 -22.80 -11.91
C ASP A 340 20.37 -22.02 -10.99
N PHE A 341 20.65 -22.58 -9.81
CA PHE A 341 21.59 -22.04 -8.84
C PHE A 341 22.84 -22.92 -8.75
N TYR A 342 23.99 -22.30 -8.55
CA TYR A 342 25.24 -22.99 -8.23
C TYR A 342 25.82 -22.43 -6.94
N GLY A 343 26.05 -23.29 -5.95
CA GLY A 343 26.71 -22.90 -4.72
C GLY A 343 28.19 -22.62 -4.95
N GLU A 344 28.66 -21.46 -4.52
CA GLU A 344 30.07 -21.07 -4.52
C GLU A 344 30.51 -20.62 -3.13
N GLU A 345 31.80 -20.84 -2.81
CA GLU A 345 32.42 -20.12 -1.71
C GLU A 345 32.40 -18.61 -2.01
N ALA A 346 32.03 -17.78 -1.04
CA ALA A 346 31.91 -16.35 -1.23
C ALA A 346 33.23 -15.76 -1.77
N PRO A 347 33.27 -15.30 -3.04
CA PRO A 347 34.51 -14.92 -3.67
C PRO A 347 35.02 -13.60 -3.11
N VAL A 348 36.29 -13.60 -2.69
CA VAL A 348 36.97 -12.39 -2.22
C VAL A 348 37.41 -11.49 -3.38
N LEU A 349 37.64 -12.07 -4.58
CA LEU A 349 38.10 -11.35 -5.77
C LEU A 349 37.08 -11.46 -6.91
N LEU A 350 36.47 -10.33 -7.31
CA LEU A 350 35.52 -10.26 -8.42
C LEU A 350 36.23 -9.87 -9.73
N ARG A 351 36.64 -10.89 -10.49
CA ARG A 351 37.29 -10.68 -11.80
C ARG A 351 36.30 -10.02 -12.78
N ASN A 352 36.74 -8.97 -13.47
CA ASN A 352 35.96 -8.20 -14.46
C ASN A 352 34.80 -7.36 -13.90
N PHE A 353 34.69 -7.21 -12.58
CA PHE A 353 33.76 -6.24 -12.00
C PHE A 353 34.46 -4.88 -11.82
N ASN A 354 33.85 -3.82 -12.34
CA ASN A 354 34.32 -2.46 -12.20
C ASN A 354 33.17 -1.56 -11.73
N TYR A 355 33.39 -0.80 -10.67
CA TYR A 355 32.39 0.15 -10.20
C TYR A 355 32.35 1.34 -11.16
N THR A 356 31.14 1.83 -11.45
CA THR A 356 30.90 2.95 -12.38
C THR A 356 31.50 4.28 -11.91
N SER A 357 31.69 4.45 -10.61
CA SER A 357 32.29 5.63 -9.99
C SER A 357 33.55 5.27 -9.23
N GLY A 358 34.54 6.16 -9.23
CA GLY A 358 35.74 6.08 -8.41
C GLY A 358 35.54 6.53 -6.95
N ASN A 359 34.49 7.32 -6.65
CA ASN A 359 34.30 7.89 -5.30
C ASN A 359 33.74 6.86 -4.32
N GLN A 360 34.02 7.03 -3.04
CA GLN A 360 33.39 6.24 -1.99
C GLN A 360 31.86 6.37 -2.03
N THR A 361 31.16 5.30 -1.68
CA THR A 361 29.70 5.31 -1.47
C THR A 361 29.34 4.55 -0.21
N LEU A 362 28.38 5.10 0.54
CA LEU A 362 27.70 4.43 1.65
C LEU A 362 26.30 4.03 1.20
N ASP A 363 25.91 2.81 1.53
CA ASP A 363 24.55 2.32 1.34
C ASP A 363 24.09 1.59 2.62
N TYR A 364 22.80 1.64 2.87
CA TYR A 364 22.16 1.09 4.05
C TYR A 364 21.10 0.11 3.60
N GLN A 365 21.41 -1.19 3.69
CA GLN A 365 20.48 -2.24 3.32
C GLN A 365 20.10 -3.04 4.55
N GLU A 366 18.85 -2.83 5.01
CA GLU A 366 18.35 -3.45 6.24
C GLU A 366 19.30 -3.15 7.40
N ASN A 367 19.86 -4.16 8.07
CA ASN A 367 20.81 -4.01 9.16
C ASN A 367 22.27 -3.88 8.72
N HIS A 368 22.55 -3.76 7.42
CA HIS A 368 23.91 -3.74 6.90
C HIS A 368 24.31 -2.35 6.40
N LEU A 369 25.39 -1.81 6.96
CA LEU A 369 26.13 -0.71 6.37
C LEU A 369 27.09 -1.27 5.32
N ILE A 370 26.92 -0.82 4.08
CA ILE A 370 27.71 -1.22 2.92
C ILE A 370 28.62 -0.06 2.54
N ILE A 371 29.93 -0.28 2.59
CA ILE A 371 30.93 0.72 2.24
C ILE A 371 31.68 0.27 1.00
N ASN A 372 31.52 0.97 -0.12
CA ASN A 372 32.33 0.75 -1.32
C ASN A 372 33.39 1.85 -1.43
N ALA A 373 34.66 1.49 -1.27
CA ALA A 373 35.75 2.46 -1.21
C ALA A 373 36.90 2.11 -2.18
N PRO A 374 37.65 3.10 -2.70
CA PRO A 374 38.86 2.86 -3.48
C PRO A 374 39.84 1.93 -2.76
N LYS A 375 40.59 1.13 -3.51
CA LYS A 375 41.61 0.26 -2.92
C LYS A 375 42.67 1.09 -2.19
N ALA A 376 42.87 0.76 -0.91
CA ALA A 376 43.97 1.31 -0.13
C ALA A 376 45.33 0.85 -0.68
N LYS A 377 46.30 1.76 -0.74
CA LYS A 377 47.68 1.40 -1.15
C LYS A 377 48.36 0.54 -0.08
N ASN A 378 48.04 0.82 1.19
CA ASN A 378 48.58 0.14 2.35
C ASN A 378 47.43 -0.43 3.17
N GLY A 379 47.47 -1.74 3.48
CA GLY A 379 46.45 -2.39 4.30
C GLY A 379 45.17 -2.77 3.55
N SER A 380 44.40 -3.67 4.17
CA SER A 380 43.12 -4.15 3.63
C SER A 380 42.02 -4.29 4.68
N LEU A 381 42.35 -4.15 5.96
CA LEU A 381 41.40 -4.22 7.06
C LEU A 381 40.81 -2.83 7.30
N ALA A 382 39.50 -2.75 7.40
CA ALA A 382 38.81 -1.57 7.88
C ALA A 382 38.73 -1.62 9.41
N LYS A 383 38.96 -0.50 10.09
CA LYS A 383 38.80 -0.39 11.55
C LYS A 383 37.50 0.31 11.86
N PHE A 384 36.55 -0.43 12.41
CA PHE A 384 35.27 0.10 12.89
C PHE A 384 35.42 0.49 14.35
N TYR A 385 35.20 1.77 14.63
CA TYR A 385 35.17 2.31 15.99
C TYR A 385 33.72 2.35 16.44
N VAL A 386 33.37 1.57 17.48
CA VAL A 386 31.99 1.42 17.95
C VAL A 386 32.00 1.44 19.48
N ASN A 387 31.38 2.45 20.10
CA ASN A 387 31.23 2.52 21.55
C ASN A 387 32.57 2.39 22.32
N GLY A 388 33.64 2.96 21.77
CA GLY A 388 35.00 2.88 22.35
C GLY A 388 35.78 1.58 22.07
N TYR A 389 35.18 0.62 21.36
CA TYR A 389 35.86 -0.58 20.86
C TYR A 389 36.36 -0.38 19.42
N VAL A 390 37.39 -1.12 19.05
CA VAL A 390 37.93 -1.17 17.69
C VAL A 390 37.80 -2.59 17.15
N MET A 391 37.15 -2.74 16.01
CA MET A 391 37.00 -4.02 15.32
C MET A 391 37.65 -3.94 13.94
N GLU A 392 38.59 -4.84 13.68
CA GLU A 392 39.24 -4.96 12.38
C GLU A 392 38.46 -5.93 11.50
N ILE A 393 37.87 -5.41 10.43
CA ILE A 393 36.99 -6.15 9.53
C ILE A 393 37.65 -6.24 8.14
N PRO A 394 37.85 -7.46 7.59
CA PRO A 394 38.32 -7.60 6.23
C PRO A 394 37.25 -7.13 5.23
N PHE A 395 37.67 -6.77 4.02
CA PHE A 395 36.71 -6.50 2.95
C PHE A 395 35.94 -7.79 2.61
N ALA A 396 34.65 -7.65 2.33
CA ALA A 396 33.77 -8.73 1.93
C ALA A 396 34.13 -9.28 0.54
N TYR A 397 34.50 -8.38 -0.37
CA TYR A 397 35.04 -8.70 -1.70
C TYR A 397 35.67 -7.44 -2.31
N GLU A 398 36.51 -7.62 -3.33
CA GLU A 398 37.08 -6.53 -4.11
C GLU A 398 36.87 -6.70 -5.62
N GLY A 399 36.52 -5.60 -6.27
CA GLY A 399 36.51 -5.48 -7.73
C GLY A 399 37.84 -4.97 -8.25
N THR A 400 37.85 -4.42 -9.47
CA THR A 400 39.08 -3.89 -10.10
C THR A 400 39.62 -2.67 -9.35
N ASN A 401 38.74 -1.71 -9.00
CA ASN A 401 39.10 -0.40 -8.46
C ASN A 401 38.69 -0.17 -6.99
N LYS A 402 37.83 -1.02 -6.42
CA LYS A 402 37.27 -0.82 -5.07
C LYS A 402 37.18 -2.10 -4.25
N ARG A 403 37.07 -1.92 -2.94
CA ARG A 403 36.70 -2.91 -1.93
C ARG A 403 35.30 -2.61 -1.39
N THR A 404 34.55 -3.66 -1.11
CA THR A 404 33.30 -3.58 -0.35
C THR A 404 33.55 -4.07 1.06
N TYR A 405 33.17 -3.28 2.05
CA TYR A 405 33.11 -3.66 3.46
C TYR A 405 31.65 -3.74 3.87
N LEU A 406 31.33 -4.74 4.69
CA LEU A 406 30.00 -4.94 5.26
C LEU A 406 30.11 -4.83 6.78
N TRP A 407 29.17 -4.10 7.38
CA TRP A 407 29.06 -3.97 8.82
C TRP A 407 27.63 -4.27 9.24
N ASP A 408 27.47 -5.25 10.12
CA ASP A 408 26.19 -5.55 10.76
C ASP A 408 25.93 -4.52 11.89
N MET A 409 24.95 -3.65 11.66
CA MET A 409 24.59 -2.59 12.60
C MET A 409 23.96 -3.12 13.89
N GLN A 410 23.62 -4.40 13.97
CA GLN A 410 23.26 -5.06 15.24
C GLN A 410 24.44 -5.14 16.21
N LEU A 411 25.69 -5.11 15.71
CA LEU A 411 26.89 -5.02 16.53
C LEU A 411 27.13 -3.61 17.11
N GLY A 412 26.27 -2.66 16.74
CA GLY A 412 26.34 -1.26 17.14
C GLY A 412 26.57 -0.33 15.96
N LEU A 413 26.27 0.95 16.15
CA LEU A 413 26.51 1.98 15.16
C LEU A 413 27.97 2.44 15.24
N PRO A 414 28.76 2.40 14.13
CA PRO A 414 30.12 2.90 14.16
C PRO A 414 30.18 4.42 14.28
N ASP A 415 30.99 4.91 15.21
CA ASP A 415 31.35 6.31 15.36
C ASP A 415 32.17 6.79 14.14
N SER A 416 33.07 5.93 13.66
CA SER A 416 33.85 6.13 12.44
C SER A 416 34.42 4.82 11.91
N VAL A 417 34.82 4.81 10.65
CA VAL A 417 35.46 3.68 9.98
C VAL A 417 36.73 4.14 9.29
N ASP A 418 37.88 3.64 9.71
CA ASP A 418 39.16 3.88 9.05
C ASP A 418 39.40 2.82 7.96
N LEU A 419 39.45 3.25 6.70
CA LEU A 419 39.67 2.41 5.52
C LEU A 419 41.13 2.45 5.03
N CYS A 420 42.08 2.81 5.92
CA CYS A 420 43.51 3.02 5.68
C CYS A 420 43.86 4.25 4.82
N ASN A 421 43.05 4.58 3.81
CA ASN A 421 43.25 5.77 2.98
C ASN A 421 42.40 6.96 3.41
N GLU A 422 41.27 6.70 4.05
CA GLU A 422 40.27 7.70 4.42
C GLU A 422 39.45 7.22 5.62
N THR A 423 38.88 8.17 6.36
CA THR A 423 37.96 7.89 7.47
C THR A 423 36.53 8.22 7.04
N VAL A 424 35.62 7.30 7.29
CA VAL A 424 34.19 7.42 7.01
C VAL A 424 33.44 7.66 8.31
N ILE A 425 32.45 8.55 8.28
CA ILE A 425 31.50 8.73 9.36
C ILE A 425 30.14 8.26 8.84
N PRO A 426 29.57 7.17 9.39
CA PRO A 426 28.23 6.74 8.99
C PRO A 426 27.19 7.84 9.23
N GLU A 427 26.33 8.09 8.25
CA GLU A 427 25.26 9.09 8.30
C GLU A 427 23.99 8.55 8.98
N VAL A 428 24.14 7.89 10.14
CA VAL A 428 23.01 7.37 10.93
C VAL A 428 23.01 8.05 12.28
N ASN A 429 21.86 8.57 12.67
CA ASN A 429 21.67 9.33 13.91
C ASN A 429 21.31 8.41 15.08
N ALA A 430 20.53 7.36 14.83
CA ALA A 430 20.11 6.38 15.83
C ALA A 430 19.58 5.09 15.18
N ILE A 431 19.56 4.01 15.95
CA ILE A 431 18.80 2.79 15.62
C ILE A 431 17.50 2.86 16.42
N ILE A 432 16.36 2.88 15.73
CA ILE A 432 15.03 2.90 16.34
C ILE A 432 14.43 1.49 16.20
N PRO A 433 14.25 0.76 17.31
CA PRO A 433 13.74 -0.60 17.26
C PRO A 433 12.27 -0.63 16.87
N ALA A 434 11.88 -1.57 16.00
CA ALA A 434 10.48 -1.86 15.72
C ALA A 434 9.77 -2.46 16.93
N ASN A 435 8.44 -2.35 16.97
CA ASN A 435 7.61 -2.88 18.05
C ASN A 435 7.92 -2.29 19.45
N GLN A 436 8.52 -1.11 19.52
CA GLN A 436 8.79 -0.39 20.76
C GLN A 436 8.40 1.08 20.62
N GLN A 437 7.95 1.69 21.72
CA GLN A 437 7.78 3.14 21.77
C GLN A 437 9.16 3.77 21.98
N THR A 438 9.54 4.72 21.15
CA THR A 438 10.85 5.38 21.21
C THR A 438 10.70 6.85 20.83
N THR A 439 11.33 7.73 21.59
CA THR A 439 11.46 9.15 21.25
C THR A 439 12.92 9.46 20.97
N TYR A 440 13.20 9.98 19.78
CA TYR A 440 14.50 10.50 19.41
C TYR A 440 14.46 12.03 19.47
N THR A 441 15.42 12.63 20.16
CA THR A 441 15.56 14.09 20.24
C THR A 441 16.95 14.51 19.80
N ASP A 442 17.00 15.45 18.88
CA ASP A 442 18.18 16.18 18.47
C ASP A 442 17.92 17.70 18.58
N ARG A 443 18.92 18.54 18.29
CA ARG A 443 18.90 19.99 18.53
C ARG A 443 17.67 20.71 17.98
N ASN A 444 17.20 20.33 16.78
CA ASN A 444 16.11 21.01 16.08
C ASN A 444 14.88 20.11 15.84
N VAL A 445 14.91 18.86 16.30
CA VAL A 445 13.84 17.91 16.00
C VAL A 445 13.63 16.91 17.12
N THR A 446 12.37 16.65 17.43
CA THR A 446 11.93 15.52 18.26
C THR A 446 11.03 14.64 17.41
N ILE A 447 11.30 13.33 17.41
CA ILE A 447 10.53 12.34 16.67
C ILE A 447 10.04 11.27 17.64
N SER A 448 8.74 11.05 17.67
CA SER A 448 8.11 10.01 18.47
C SER A 448 7.61 8.88 17.58
N PHE A 449 8.07 7.67 17.89
CA PHE A 449 7.66 6.42 17.29
C PHE A 449 6.86 5.64 18.33
N GLU A 450 5.60 5.38 18.03
CA GLU A 450 4.77 4.43 18.78
C GLU A 450 5.10 2.99 18.42
N LYS A 451 4.66 2.04 19.26
CA LYS A 451 4.90 0.59 19.10
C LYS A 451 4.65 0.07 17.68
N GLU A 452 3.62 0.58 17.00
CA GLU A 452 3.20 0.12 15.67
C GLU A 452 3.59 1.09 14.56
N THR A 453 4.60 1.93 14.77
CA THR A 453 5.04 2.93 13.79
C THR A 453 5.93 2.32 12.72
N LEU A 454 6.83 1.42 13.09
CA LEU A 454 7.83 0.85 12.19
C LEU A 454 7.40 -0.53 11.64
N LEU A 455 7.77 -0.80 10.39
CA LEU A 455 7.64 -2.13 9.78
C LEU A 455 8.84 -3.03 10.09
N ASP A 456 10.00 -2.43 10.32
CA ASP A 456 11.28 -3.06 10.61
C ASP A 456 12.15 -2.07 11.40
N ASP A 457 13.26 -2.52 11.98
CA ASP A 457 14.18 -1.63 12.68
C ASP A 457 14.65 -0.51 11.75
N LEU A 458 14.65 0.73 12.25
CA LEU A 458 14.95 1.92 11.45
C LEU A 458 16.32 2.48 11.82
N HIS A 459 17.21 2.53 10.83
CA HIS A 459 18.42 3.34 10.90
C HIS A 459 18.04 4.78 10.59
N LEU A 460 17.75 5.56 11.62
CA LEU A 460 17.27 6.94 11.50
C LEU A 460 18.36 7.82 10.91
N ARG A 461 18.05 8.54 9.83
CA ARG A 461 18.97 9.48 9.17
C ARG A 461 18.30 10.84 9.03
N LEU A 462 18.98 11.86 9.52
CA LEU A 462 18.48 13.23 9.56
C LEU A 462 19.47 14.17 8.90
N SER A 463 18.98 15.03 8.02
CA SER A 463 19.77 16.13 7.47
C SER A 463 18.93 17.40 7.35
N PRO A 464 19.49 18.58 7.68
CA PRO A 464 18.77 19.84 7.54
C PRO A 464 18.47 20.11 6.07
N VAL A 465 17.23 20.54 5.79
CA VAL A 465 16.91 21.14 4.49
C VAL A 465 17.07 22.64 4.66
N GLN A 466 18.20 23.16 4.19
CA GLN A 466 18.46 24.59 4.14
C GLN A 466 19.01 24.92 2.76
N ASP A 467 18.11 25.29 1.85
CA ASP A 467 18.45 25.99 0.62
C ASP A 467 17.96 27.45 0.71
N LEU A 468 18.21 28.27 -0.32
CA LEU A 468 17.82 29.69 -0.33
C LEU A 468 16.31 29.93 -0.16
N ILE A 469 15.48 28.89 -0.30
CA ILE A 469 14.03 28.96 -0.45
C ILE A 469 13.30 28.15 0.64
N HIS A 470 13.89 27.06 1.13
CA HIS A 470 13.25 26.12 2.03
C HIS A 470 14.01 25.97 3.35
N GLN A 471 13.25 26.01 4.44
CA GLN A 471 13.67 25.64 5.79
C GLN A 471 12.94 24.37 6.21
N GLY A 472 13.68 23.34 6.62
CA GLY A 472 13.09 22.05 6.97
C GLY A 472 14.08 20.98 7.43
N ILE A 473 13.63 19.73 7.35
CA ILE A 473 14.38 18.53 7.74
C ILE A 473 14.09 17.39 6.75
N ALA A 474 15.13 16.68 6.34
CA ALA A 474 15.02 15.43 5.61
C ALA A 474 15.18 14.27 6.58
N ILE A 475 14.28 13.30 6.50
CA ILE A 475 14.23 12.12 7.35
C ILE A 475 14.19 10.90 6.46
N ASN A 476 15.25 10.09 6.47
CA ASN A 476 15.38 8.85 5.70
C ASN A 476 15.09 8.99 4.19
N ASP A 477 15.22 7.88 3.45
CA ASP A 477 14.91 7.84 2.03
C ASP A 477 13.38 7.68 1.83
N PRO A 478 12.75 8.35 0.86
CA PRO A 478 11.30 8.25 0.63
C PRO A 478 10.82 6.86 0.15
N TYR A 479 11.74 5.94 -0.20
CA TYR A 479 11.46 4.54 -0.52
C TYR A 479 11.52 3.62 0.70
N GLU A 480 11.87 4.14 1.89
CA GLU A 480 11.66 3.45 3.17
C GLU A 480 10.24 3.71 3.69
N TYR A 481 9.74 2.82 4.55
CA TYR A 481 8.32 2.78 4.87
C TYR A 481 8.05 2.64 6.36
N LEU A 482 7.04 3.39 6.81
CA LEU A 482 6.41 3.23 8.13
C LEU A 482 5.18 2.32 8.04
N TRP A 483 4.79 1.70 9.15
CA TRP A 483 3.49 1.05 9.30
C TRP A 483 2.43 2.10 9.67
N ASN A 484 2.61 2.83 10.77
CA ASN A 484 1.72 3.91 11.18
C ASN A 484 2.45 5.25 11.24
N SER A 485 1.72 6.30 11.62
CA SER A 485 2.28 7.65 11.64
C SER A 485 3.32 7.78 12.73
N MET A 486 4.46 8.39 12.43
CA MET A 486 5.32 9.00 13.43
C MET A 486 4.83 10.43 13.72
N GLU A 487 5.12 10.94 14.91
CA GLU A 487 4.93 12.35 15.25
C GLU A 487 6.28 13.08 15.22
N LEU A 488 6.31 14.26 14.62
CA LEU A 488 7.50 15.10 14.49
C LEU A 488 7.23 16.48 15.07
N SER A 489 8.12 16.97 15.94
CA SER A 489 8.20 18.37 16.34
C SER A 489 9.49 18.98 15.79
N TYR A 490 9.37 19.94 14.88
CA TYR A 490 10.50 20.66 14.28
C TYR A 490 10.63 22.06 14.89
N HIS A 491 11.78 22.37 15.46
CA HIS A 491 12.07 23.66 16.08
C HIS A 491 12.68 24.64 15.07
N ALA A 492 11.85 25.55 14.56
CA ALA A 492 12.19 26.51 13.52
C ALA A 492 12.57 27.88 14.12
N SER A 493 13.67 27.95 14.88
CA SER A 493 14.10 29.17 15.59
C SER A 493 14.27 30.41 14.69
N ASP A 494 14.64 30.20 13.42
CA ASP A 494 14.94 31.27 12.48
C ASP A 494 13.74 31.67 11.61
N PHE A 495 12.61 30.97 11.74
CA PHE A 495 11.42 31.27 10.98
C PHE A 495 10.80 32.61 11.42
N ARG A 496 10.47 33.48 10.46
CA ARG A 496 9.90 34.83 10.69
C ARG A 496 8.59 35.09 9.94
N GLY A 497 8.05 34.09 9.23
CA GLY A 497 6.81 34.22 8.47
C GLY A 497 5.54 34.09 9.33
N ASP A 498 4.38 34.18 8.67
CA ASP A 498 3.08 34.03 9.32
C ASP A 498 2.81 32.56 9.68
N LYS A 499 2.95 32.22 10.97
CA LYS A 499 2.72 30.88 11.51
C LYS A 499 1.26 30.42 11.37
N SER A 500 0.29 31.32 11.28
CA SER A 500 -1.12 30.94 11.09
C SER A 500 -1.42 30.41 9.68
N ARG A 501 -0.52 30.71 8.73
CA ARG A 501 -0.61 30.33 7.30
C ARG A 501 0.51 29.39 6.87
N THR A 502 1.45 29.09 7.76
CA THR A 502 2.63 28.28 7.45
C THR A 502 2.48 26.91 8.07
N HIS A 503 2.60 25.88 7.25
CA HIS A 503 2.49 24.50 7.67
C HIS A 503 3.65 23.68 7.12
N MET A 504 3.73 22.42 7.55
CA MET A 504 4.71 21.48 7.02
C MET A 504 4.21 20.83 5.73
N TYR A 505 5.12 20.65 4.77
CA TYR A 505 4.88 19.99 3.50
C TYR A 505 5.95 18.95 3.22
N LEU A 506 5.56 17.82 2.64
CA LEU A 506 6.49 16.87 2.05
C LEU A 506 6.86 17.37 0.65
N LEU A 507 8.14 17.65 0.42
CA LEU A 507 8.71 18.15 -0.83
C LEU A 507 9.24 17.00 -1.67
N TYR A 508 8.68 16.84 -2.87
CA TYR A 508 9.15 15.90 -3.88
C TYR A 508 10.21 16.52 -4.78
N ASP A 509 11.03 15.68 -5.42
CA ASP A 509 12.14 16.15 -6.27
C ASP A 509 11.68 16.95 -7.51
N ASN A 510 10.42 16.78 -7.94
CA ASN A 510 9.82 17.60 -9.00
C ASN A 510 9.32 18.99 -8.50
N GLY A 511 9.56 19.33 -7.23
CA GLY A 511 9.13 20.56 -6.59
C GLY A 511 7.69 20.56 -6.06
N TYR A 512 6.93 19.49 -6.28
CA TYR A 512 5.58 19.34 -5.74
C TYR A 512 5.63 19.28 -4.21
N LYS A 513 4.69 19.98 -3.56
CA LYS A 513 4.56 20.04 -2.10
C LYS A 513 3.24 19.39 -1.70
N ASN A 514 3.31 18.36 -0.87
CA ASN A 514 2.13 17.71 -0.32
C ASN A 514 1.92 18.15 1.14
N PHE A 515 0.79 18.80 1.40
CA PHE A 515 0.42 19.32 2.71
C PHE A 515 0.42 18.23 3.80
N GLN A 516 1.27 18.39 4.81
CA GLN A 516 1.28 17.55 6.02
C GLN A 516 0.56 18.23 7.20
N GLY A 517 0.35 19.56 7.11
CA GLY A 517 -0.28 20.35 8.16
C GLY A 517 0.67 20.67 9.30
N GLY A 518 0.17 20.59 10.53
CA GLY A 518 0.93 20.83 11.74
C GLY A 518 0.47 22.04 12.54
N SER A 519 0.73 21.97 13.83
CA SER A 519 0.31 22.94 14.83
C SER A 519 1.54 23.62 15.44
N TRP A 520 1.50 24.95 15.51
CA TRP A 520 2.58 25.73 16.10
C TRP A 520 2.42 25.89 17.61
N GLU A 521 3.49 25.67 18.34
CA GLU A 521 3.65 26.08 19.74
C GLU A 521 5.00 26.80 19.89
N GLY A 522 4.96 28.09 20.19
CA GLY A 522 6.17 28.92 20.21
C GLY A 522 6.88 28.90 18.84
N ASN A 523 8.12 28.39 18.80
CA ASN A 523 8.91 28.22 17.57
C ASN A 523 8.95 26.78 17.05
N SER A 524 8.18 25.88 17.65
CA SER A 524 8.08 24.49 17.20
C SER A 524 6.80 24.29 16.41
N ILE A 525 6.87 23.48 15.37
CA ILE A 525 5.70 22.97 14.64
C ILE A 525 5.64 21.44 14.79
N THR A 526 4.50 20.94 15.24
CA THR A 526 4.26 19.50 15.43
C THR A 526 3.29 18.97 14.40
N PHE A 527 3.63 17.87 13.72
CA PHE A 527 2.78 17.20 12.74
C PHE A 527 3.03 15.69 12.75
N SER A 528 2.09 14.93 12.18
CA SER A 528 2.24 13.48 12.02
C SER A 528 2.35 13.10 10.54
N THR A 529 3.14 12.07 10.24
CA THR A 529 3.29 11.57 8.87
C THR A 529 3.58 10.08 8.83
N ARG A 530 3.19 9.43 7.73
CA ARG A 530 3.42 7.99 7.45
C ARG A 530 4.49 7.74 6.40
N ASN A 531 5.21 8.79 6.00
CA ASN A 531 6.22 8.73 4.94
C ASN A 531 7.51 9.36 5.44
N PHE A 532 8.62 8.94 4.84
CA PHE A 532 9.92 9.58 4.95
C PHE A 532 10.12 10.56 3.78
N GLY A 533 11.17 11.37 3.86
CA GLY A 533 11.54 12.35 2.84
C GLY A 533 11.83 13.74 3.39
N LYS A 534 11.74 14.75 2.52
CA LYS A 534 12.07 16.16 2.81
C LYS A 534 10.83 16.90 3.30
N PHE A 535 10.81 17.32 4.56
CA PHE A 535 9.75 18.12 5.15
C PHE A 535 10.18 19.58 5.22
N VAL A 536 9.41 20.48 4.60
CA VAL A 536 9.72 21.91 4.51
C VAL A 536 8.55 22.78 4.94
N LEU A 537 8.87 23.92 5.55
CA LEU A 537 7.89 24.97 5.81
C LEU A 537 7.47 25.65 4.50
N ALA A 538 6.17 25.84 4.32
CA ALA A 538 5.65 26.71 3.26
C ALA A 538 4.41 27.48 3.76
N THR A 539 4.30 28.73 3.31
CA THR A 539 3.21 29.64 3.65
C THR A 539 2.18 29.67 2.53
N ASP A 540 0.91 29.46 2.88
CA ASP A 540 -0.21 29.58 1.95
C ASP A 540 -1.13 30.72 2.39
N SER A 541 -1.09 31.83 1.65
CA SER A 541 -1.88 33.04 1.91
C SER A 541 -2.93 33.33 0.83
N VAL A 542 -3.09 32.41 -0.13
CA VAL A 542 -3.96 32.63 -1.30
C VAL A 542 -5.24 31.83 -1.12
N PRO A 543 -6.42 32.47 -1.04
CA PRO A 543 -7.67 31.75 -0.89
C PRO A 543 -8.03 30.89 -2.12
N PRO A 544 -8.79 29.80 -1.92
CA PRO A 544 -9.30 28.99 -3.01
C PRO A 544 -10.07 29.81 -4.05
N THR A 545 -10.07 29.35 -5.29
CA THR A 545 -10.89 29.93 -6.35
C THR A 545 -12.23 29.22 -6.44
N ILE A 546 -13.31 29.98 -6.67
CA ILE A 546 -14.66 29.46 -6.93
C ILE A 546 -15.09 29.95 -8.32
N ARG A 547 -15.32 29.02 -9.25
CA ARG A 547 -15.77 29.36 -10.60
C ARG A 547 -17.10 28.68 -10.91
N PRO A 548 -18.19 29.43 -11.16
CA PRO A 548 -19.46 28.83 -11.57
C PRO A 548 -19.33 28.19 -12.96
N ILE A 549 -19.86 26.97 -13.09
CA ILE A 549 -20.04 26.29 -14.38
C ILE A 549 -21.48 26.48 -14.85
N ARG A 550 -22.45 26.19 -13.98
CA ARG A 550 -23.88 26.29 -14.25
C ARG A 550 -24.63 26.48 -12.95
N ILE A 551 -25.51 27.46 -12.92
CA ILE A 551 -26.40 27.76 -11.78
C ILE A 551 -27.79 28.00 -12.37
N ASN A 552 -28.75 27.18 -11.96
CA ASN A 552 -30.17 27.33 -12.28
C ASN A 552 -31.01 26.55 -11.25
N GLN A 553 -32.33 26.61 -11.42
CA GLN A 553 -33.30 25.97 -10.53
C GLN A 553 -33.14 24.45 -10.36
N ASN A 554 -32.47 23.79 -11.32
CA ASN A 554 -32.30 22.34 -11.36
C ASN A 554 -30.90 21.88 -10.96
N GLN A 555 -29.91 22.77 -10.87
CA GLN A 555 -28.55 22.40 -10.45
C GLN A 555 -27.68 23.62 -10.12
N MET A 556 -26.74 23.41 -9.22
CA MET A 556 -25.61 24.30 -8.97
C MET A 556 -24.31 23.52 -9.18
N ARG A 557 -23.40 24.04 -10.01
CA ARG A 557 -22.12 23.38 -10.31
C ARG A 557 -20.99 24.40 -10.38
N PHE A 558 -19.89 24.11 -9.69
CA PHE A 558 -18.71 24.97 -9.58
C PHE A 558 -17.42 24.17 -9.77
N VAL A 559 -16.38 24.82 -10.26
CA VAL A 559 -15.00 24.37 -10.08
C VAL A 559 -14.44 25.07 -8.85
N ILE A 560 -13.85 24.31 -7.93
CA ILE A 560 -13.13 24.83 -6.77
C ILE A 560 -11.67 24.39 -6.85
N ARG A 561 -10.72 25.31 -6.69
CA ARG A 561 -9.28 24.96 -6.74
C ARG A 561 -8.52 25.71 -5.69
N ASP A 562 -7.57 25.00 -5.09
CA ASP A 562 -6.55 25.56 -4.23
C ASP A 562 -5.16 25.34 -4.87
N GLY A 563 -4.23 26.27 -4.61
CA GLY A 563 -2.90 26.29 -5.21
C GLY A 563 -1.82 25.55 -4.43
N LEU A 564 -2.02 25.25 -3.14
CA LEU A 564 -0.96 24.75 -2.27
C LEU A 564 -1.46 23.82 -1.15
N SER A 565 -2.22 24.33 -0.17
CA SER A 565 -2.63 23.55 1.01
C SER A 565 -3.76 22.54 0.73
N GLY A 566 -4.45 22.68 -0.39
CA GLY A 566 -5.61 21.89 -0.78
C GLY A 566 -6.92 22.37 -0.14
N ILE A 567 -8.05 21.90 -0.64
CA ILE A 567 -9.37 22.23 -0.07
C ILE A 567 -9.54 21.51 1.28
N SER A 568 -9.97 22.26 2.30
CA SER A 568 -10.41 21.75 3.60
C SER A 568 -11.89 21.38 3.56
N ASP A 569 -12.74 22.37 3.29
CA ASP A 569 -14.19 22.23 3.36
C ASP A 569 -14.91 23.22 2.42
N PHE A 570 -16.18 22.94 2.16
CA PHE A 570 -17.07 23.78 1.36
C PHE A 570 -18.51 23.61 1.85
N ASN A 571 -19.30 24.68 1.82
CA ASN A 571 -20.71 24.67 2.24
C ASN A 571 -21.53 25.64 1.41
N ALA A 572 -22.77 25.26 1.09
CA ALA A 572 -23.69 26.08 0.33
C ALA A 572 -25.02 26.28 1.04
N TRP A 573 -25.60 27.47 0.88
CA TRP A 573 -26.92 27.84 1.38
C TRP A 573 -27.74 28.52 0.29
N VAL A 574 -29.02 28.17 0.20
CA VAL A 574 -29.99 28.80 -0.70
C VAL A 574 -31.13 29.36 0.14
N ASP A 575 -31.33 30.67 0.12
CA ASP A 575 -32.26 31.40 1.01
C ASP A 575 -32.05 31.07 2.50
N GLY A 576 -30.79 30.91 2.90
CA GLY A 576 -30.40 30.60 4.29
C GLY A 576 -30.48 29.12 4.66
N GLU A 577 -31.10 28.28 3.83
CA GLU A 577 -31.20 26.83 4.05
C GLU A 577 -29.96 26.12 3.50
N TRP A 578 -29.35 25.25 4.30
CA TRP A 578 -28.18 24.47 3.87
C TRP A 578 -28.56 23.48 2.77
N VAL A 579 -27.69 23.35 1.77
CA VAL A 579 -27.86 22.39 0.67
C VAL A 579 -26.61 21.54 0.54
N GLN A 580 -26.79 20.22 0.47
CA GLN A 580 -25.70 19.29 0.26
C GLN A 580 -24.97 19.59 -1.04
N MET A 581 -23.65 19.72 -0.95
CA MET A 581 -22.73 19.76 -2.07
C MET A 581 -21.97 18.43 -2.15
N ARG A 582 -21.93 17.82 -3.34
CA ARG A 582 -21.08 16.67 -3.65
C ARG A 582 -19.77 17.14 -4.25
N TYR A 583 -18.68 16.40 -4.06
CA TYR A 583 -17.37 16.74 -4.61
C TYR A 583 -16.74 15.59 -5.38
N GLU A 584 -16.28 15.90 -6.60
CA GLU A 584 -15.48 15.04 -7.44
C GLU A 584 -14.12 15.72 -7.58
N HIS A 585 -13.13 15.16 -6.86
CA HIS A 585 -11.81 15.77 -6.69
C HIS A 585 -10.93 15.68 -7.95
N LYS A 586 -11.20 14.72 -8.85
CA LYS A 586 -10.41 14.50 -10.07
C LYS A 586 -10.61 15.64 -11.07
N GLN A 587 -11.81 16.22 -11.11
CA GLN A 587 -12.13 17.41 -11.91
C GLN A 587 -12.19 18.70 -11.09
N ALA A 588 -12.03 18.59 -9.77
CA ALA A 588 -12.17 19.69 -8.80
C ALA A 588 -13.56 20.35 -8.90
N VAL A 589 -14.61 19.54 -9.08
CA VAL A 589 -15.98 19.99 -9.31
C VAL A 589 -16.83 19.69 -8.10
N ILE A 590 -17.53 20.70 -7.60
CA ILE A 590 -18.64 20.52 -6.66
C ILE A 590 -19.98 20.78 -7.32
N TRP A 591 -21.00 20.05 -6.91
CA TRP A 591 -22.35 20.28 -7.40
C TRP A 591 -23.42 19.91 -6.38
N SER A 592 -24.61 20.43 -6.61
CA SER A 592 -25.81 20.07 -5.88
C SER A 592 -26.98 19.97 -6.83
N ASP A 593 -27.83 18.98 -6.56
CA ASP A 593 -29.14 18.82 -7.14
C ASP A 593 -30.20 19.33 -6.16
N PRO A 594 -31.38 19.76 -6.62
CA PRO A 594 -32.41 20.31 -5.76
C PRO A 594 -32.84 19.29 -4.68
N PRO A 595 -33.10 19.73 -3.43
CA PRO A 595 -33.76 18.89 -2.45
C PRO A 595 -35.08 18.35 -3.04
N SER A 596 -35.45 17.10 -2.74
CA SER A 596 -36.53 16.39 -3.46
C SER A 596 -37.78 17.26 -3.64
N GLY A 597 -38.09 17.61 -4.90
CA GLY A 597 -39.29 18.38 -5.26
C GLY A 597 -39.24 19.90 -5.05
N LYS A 598 -38.13 20.48 -4.58
CA LYS A 598 -37.98 21.94 -4.40
C LYS A 598 -36.93 22.50 -5.34
N ALA A 599 -37.34 23.32 -6.30
CA ALA A 599 -36.42 24.08 -7.14
C ALA A 599 -35.47 24.94 -6.29
N LEU A 600 -34.19 25.00 -6.68
CA LEU A 600 -33.23 25.91 -6.07
C LEU A 600 -33.61 27.34 -6.49
N LYS A 601 -34.04 28.17 -5.55
CA LYS A 601 -34.47 29.54 -5.82
C LYS A 601 -34.10 30.39 -4.64
N GLY A 602 -33.51 31.56 -4.89
CA GLY A 602 -33.13 32.47 -3.80
C GLY A 602 -31.70 32.98 -3.85
N GLU A 603 -31.26 33.59 -2.74
CA GLU A 603 -29.87 33.98 -2.51
C GLU A 603 -29.01 32.73 -2.31
N LEU A 604 -27.97 32.58 -3.14
CA LEU A 604 -26.96 31.54 -3.03
C LEU A 604 -25.71 32.08 -2.35
N ILE A 605 -25.29 31.42 -1.28
CA ILE A 605 -23.98 31.62 -0.64
C ILE A 605 -23.22 30.30 -0.73
N LEU A 606 -22.03 30.31 -1.32
CA LEU A 606 -21.11 29.18 -1.31
C LEU A 606 -19.79 29.62 -0.67
N LYS A 607 -19.38 28.94 0.40
CA LYS A 607 -18.10 29.14 1.07
C LYS A 607 -17.17 27.98 0.77
N VAL A 608 -15.90 28.28 0.51
CA VAL A 608 -14.85 27.28 0.29
C VAL A 608 -13.61 27.71 1.06
N ARG A 609 -13.05 26.78 1.83
CA ARG A 609 -11.86 27.01 2.67
C ARG A 609 -10.76 26.03 2.33
N ASP A 610 -9.52 26.49 2.31
CA ASP A 610 -8.33 25.62 2.20
C ASP A 610 -7.86 25.11 3.56
N ARG A 611 -6.80 24.27 3.56
CA ARG A 611 -6.23 23.72 4.80
C ARG A 611 -5.31 24.68 5.55
N ALA A 612 -4.97 25.82 4.95
CA ALA A 612 -4.28 26.94 5.60
C ALA A 612 -5.25 28.03 6.12
N ASN A 613 -6.56 27.71 6.17
CA ASN A 613 -7.65 28.55 6.62
C ASN A 613 -7.97 29.79 5.76
N ASN A 614 -7.52 29.87 4.50
CA ASN A 614 -7.95 30.94 3.60
C ASN A 614 -9.35 30.61 3.08
N GLU A 615 -10.22 31.61 2.98
CA GLU A 615 -11.63 31.43 2.63
C GLU A 615 -12.02 32.29 1.42
N SER A 616 -12.79 31.69 0.52
CA SER A 616 -13.48 32.36 -0.56
C SER A 616 -14.99 32.20 -0.42
N ILE A 617 -15.73 33.26 -0.77
CA ILE A 617 -17.18 33.29 -0.73
C ILE A 617 -17.72 33.69 -2.10
N TYR A 618 -18.54 32.83 -2.69
CA TYR A 618 -19.36 33.16 -3.84
C TYR A 618 -20.77 33.56 -3.38
N ARG A 619 -21.26 34.68 -3.93
CA ARG A 619 -22.64 35.15 -3.74
C ARG A 619 -23.33 35.26 -5.08
N GLY A 620 -24.53 34.72 -5.19
CA GLY A 620 -25.33 34.74 -6.42
C GLY A 620 -26.82 34.66 -6.13
N LYS A 621 -27.62 34.63 -7.20
CA LYS A 621 -29.07 34.43 -7.14
C LYS A 621 -29.47 33.35 -8.13
N ILE A 622 -30.38 32.46 -7.74
CA ILE A 622 -30.91 31.35 -8.55
C ILE A 622 -32.36 31.61 -8.94
#